data_AF-A0A965Z9Q1-F1
#
_entry.id   AF-A0A965Z9Q1-F1
#
_cell.length_a   1.000
_cell.length_b   1.000
_cell.length_c   1.000
_cell.angle_alpha   90.00
_cell.angle_beta   90.00
_cell.angle_gamma   90.00
#
_symmetry.space_group_name_H-M   'P 1'
#
loop_
_entity.id
_entity.type
_entity.pdbx_description
1 polymer ?
#
loop_
_entity_poly.entity_id
_entity_poly.type
_entity_poly.pdbx_seq_one_letter_code
_entity_poly.pdbx_strand_id
1 'polypeptide(L)'
;MVVVIHELNICAMKLCFNINYHTEWGEHLEIELIDKSLSPFDERHRIPMEYGSDGEWTGTYTTRKPTCRIAYRYHFEKAEYAIPEAGDFRLLEIIESTADTLRIRDFWRPRHSINGILETALFTNAIAPYGKIKPVKLKPNCLYLSVLAPEVNEGYVIAMAGNNPQLGDWNQGKPLLLEYSGKGVWNAVIDLSKTAHPLHYKYCFFNLKTKTIDYWEVGNDRSIPSPEMNASGTCFMIRDTPLRYSHTWKGTGVAIPVFSIR
;
A
#
# COMPACT_ATOMS: atom_id res chain seq x y z
N MET A 1 47.96 -11.22 -13.06
CA MET A 1 46.96 -10.13 -13.18
C MET A 1 45.78 -10.52 -12.31
N VAL A 2 45.80 -10.10 -11.05
CA VAL A 2 44.72 -10.38 -10.09
C VAL A 2 43.60 -9.41 -10.41
N VAL A 3 42.48 -9.93 -10.91
CA VAL A 3 41.26 -9.13 -11.06
C VAL A 3 40.74 -8.88 -9.65
N VAL A 4 41.06 -7.71 -9.10
CA VAL A 4 40.37 -7.17 -7.93
C VAL A 4 38.97 -6.83 -8.41
N ILE A 5 38.03 -7.74 -8.17
CA ILE A 5 36.61 -7.43 -8.27
C ILE A 5 36.38 -6.45 -7.11
N HIS A 6 36.35 -5.16 -7.41
CA HIS A 6 35.74 -4.22 -6.48
C HIS A 6 34.30 -4.68 -6.30
N GLU A 7 34.01 -5.29 -5.15
CA GLU A 7 32.65 -5.35 -4.63
C GLU A 7 32.18 -3.91 -4.57
N LEU A 8 31.46 -3.47 -5.61
CA LEU A 8 30.58 -2.33 -5.52
C LEU A 8 29.72 -2.61 -4.30
N ASN A 9 29.82 -1.75 -3.28
CA ASN A 9 28.88 -1.75 -2.16
C ASN A 9 27.49 -1.54 -2.78
N ILE A 10 26.81 -2.64 -3.11
CA ILE A 10 25.47 -2.58 -3.65
C ILE A 10 24.62 -2.28 -2.43
N CYS A 11 24.18 -1.02 -2.28
CA CYS A 11 23.30 -0.64 -1.17
C CYS A 11 21.97 -1.40 -1.29
N ALA A 12 21.92 -2.58 -0.69
CA ALA A 12 20.70 -3.34 -0.48
C ALA A 12 19.74 -2.54 0.40
N MET A 13 18.43 -2.70 0.18
CA MET A 13 17.40 -2.17 1.06
C MET A 13 16.79 -3.32 1.85
N LYS A 14 16.57 -3.10 3.15
CA LYS A 14 15.80 -4.01 3.98
C LYS A 14 14.31 -3.67 3.89
N LEU A 15 13.50 -4.60 3.43
CA LEU A 15 12.05 -4.54 3.51
C LEU A 15 11.59 -5.28 4.76
N CYS A 16 10.80 -4.61 5.59
CA CYS A 16 10.17 -5.17 6.78
C CYS A 16 8.66 -5.14 6.57
N PHE A 17 8.08 -6.29 6.27
CA PHE A 17 6.64 -6.46 6.12
C PHE A 17 6.00 -6.65 7.49
N ASN A 18 4.87 -6.00 7.68
CA ASN A 18 4.05 -6.07 8.88
C ASN A 18 2.58 -6.13 8.47
N ILE A 19 1.83 -7.04 9.08
CA ILE A 19 0.40 -7.20 8.82
C ILE A 19 -0.28 -7.68 10.09
N ASN A 20 -1.46 -7.13 10.38
CA ASN A 20 -2.28 -7.58 11.49
C ASN A 20 -3.35 -8.57 10.98
N TYR A 21 -3.31 -9.80 11.48
CA TYR A 21 -4.24 -10.87 11.17
C TYR A 21 -4.29 -11.92 12.29
N HIS A 22 -5.48 -12.18 12.83
CA HIS A 22 -5.68 -13.23 13.84
C HIS A 22 -5.85 -14.59 13.16
N THR A 23 -4.95 -15.52 13.48
CA THR A 23 -4.95 -16.89 12.99
C THR A 23 -5.46 -17.88 14.04
N GLU A 24 -5.82 -19.07 13.60
CA GLU A 24 -6.07 -20.21 14.49
C GLU A 24 -4.75 -20.92 14.84
N TRP A 25 -4.80 -21.77 15.87
CA TRP A 25 -3.63 -22.55 16.28
C TRP A 25 -3.20 -23.53 15.18
N GLY A 26 -1.91 -23.53 14.85
CA GLY A 26 -1.33 -24.36 13.78
C GLY A 26 -1.40 -23.74 12.38
N GLU A 27 -1.94 -22.53 12.25
CA GLU A 27 -1.83 -21.74 11.01
C GLU A 27 -0.56 -20.88 11.03
N HIS A 28 0.08 -20.78 9.86
CA HIS A 28 1.27 -19.95 9.68
C HIS A 28 1.08 -19.00 8.50
N LEU A 29 1.60 -17.78 8.63
CA LEU A 29 1.55 -16.77 7.59
C LEU A 29 2.87 -16.73 6.83
N GLU A 30 2.80 -16.67 5.50
CA GLU A 30 3.98 -16.56 4.63
C GLU A 30 3.69 -15.56 3.49
N ILE A 31 4.75 -14.95 2.99
CA ILE A 31 4.71 -14.07 1.82
C ILE A 31 5.28 -14.81 0.62
N GLU A 32 4.47 -14.94 -0.45
CA GLU A 32 4.95 -15.26 -1.78
C GLU A 32 5.47 -13.97 -2.41
N LEU A 33 6.79 -13.86 -2.59
CA LEU A 33 7.45 -12.68 -3.14
C LEU A 33 8.13 -13.00 -4.47
N ILE A 34 7.94 -12.13 -5.46
CA ILE A 34 8.58 -12.20 -6.78
C ILE A 34 9.37 -10.91 -6.97
N ASP A 35 10.70 -11.00 -6.88
CA ASP A 35 11.60 -9.90 -7.17
C ASP A 35 11.90 -9.85 -8.68
N LYS A 36 11.44 -8.79 -9.34
CA LYS A 36 11.60 -8.52 -10.78
C LYS A 36 12.67 -7.46 -11.06
N SER A 37 13.46 -7.11 -10.06
CA SER A 37 14.48 -6.06 -10.15
C SER A 37 15.70 -6.50 -10.97
N LEU A 38 15.83 -7.82 -11.21
CA LEU A 38 16.96 -8.45 -11.89
C LEU A 38 16.53 -9.09 -13.21
N SER A 39 16.08 -8.27 -14.16
CA SER A 39 15.84 -8.72 -15.54
C SER A 39 17.07 -9.46 -16.11
N PRO A 40 16.91 -10.61 -16.80
CA PRO A 40 15.66 -11.16 -17.34
C PRO A 40 14.95 -12.21 -16.44
N PHE A 41 15.43 -12.46 -15.23
CA PHE A 41 14.90 -13.53 -14.38
C PHE A 41 14.11 -12.96 -13.19
N ASP A 42 12.87 -13.44 -13.04
CA ASP A 42 12.08 -13.19 -11.85
C ASP A 42 12.54 -14.15 -10.73
N GLU A 43 13.01 -13.62 -9.59
CA GLU A 43 13.38 -14.44 -8.43
C GLU A 43 12.17 -14.64 -7.51
N ARG A 44 11.84 -15.89 -7.22
CA ARG A 44 10.72 -16.23 -6.32
C ARG A 44 11.23 -16.61 -4.94
N HIS A 45 10.61 -16.04 -3.93
CA HIS A 45 10.92 -16.26 -2.53
C HIS A 45 9.64 -16.57 -1.75
N ARG A 46 9.81 -17.40 -0.73
CA ARG A 46 8.83 -17.70 0.29
C ARG A 46 9.37 -17.18 1.61
N ILE A 47 8.69 -16.21 2.21
CA ILE A 47 9.16 -15.53 3.42
C ILE A 47 8.22 -15.91 4.56
N PRO A 48 8.63 -16.83 5.45
CA PRO A 48 7.83 -17.16 6.62
C PRO A 48 7.72 -15.92 7.50
N MET A 49 6.53 -15.68 8.04
CA MET A 49 6.29 -14.57 8.95
C MET A 49 6.35 -15.06 10.40
N GLU A 50 6.90 -14.22 11.26
CA GLU A 50 6.97 -14.43 12.69
C GLU A 50 5.75 -13.80 13.36
N TYR A 51 5.04 -14.58 14.16
CA TYR A 51 3.94 -14.10 14.97
C TYR A 51 4.46 -13.34 16.20
N GLY A 52 3.94 -12.14 16.40
CA GLY A 52 4.17 -11.32 17.58
C GLY A 52 3.02 -11.44 18.58
N SER A 53 2.50 -10.30 19.03
CA SER A 53 1.33 -10.23 19.91
C SER A 53 0.13 -9.63 19.17
N ASP A 54 -1.08 -10.01 19.58
CA ASP A 54 -2.33 -9.37 19.14
C ASP A 54 -2.54 -9.37 17.61
N GLY A 55 -2.21 -10.49 16.97
CA GLY A 55 -2.39 -10.65 15.52
C GLY A 55 -1.27 -10.04 14.66
N GLU A 56 -0.25 -9.42 15.26
CA GLU A 56 0.87 -8.86 14.50
C GLU A 56 1.76 -9.96 13.92
N TRP A 57 2.01 -9.90 12.61
CA TRP A 57 2.96 -10.76 11.91
C TRP A 57 4.04 -9.90 11.25
N THR A 58 5.28 -10.36 11.30
CA THR A 58 6.41 -9.66 10.66
C THR A 58 7.25 -10.58 9.80
N GLY A 59 7.73 -10.08 8.66
CA GLY A 59 8.65 -10.80 7.77
C GLY A 59 9.65 -9.84 7.16
N THR A 60 10.83 -10.32 6.79
CA THR A 60 11.87 -9.45 6.21
C THR A 60 12.45 -9.99 4.92
N TYR A 61 12.76 -9.09 3.99
CA TYR A 61 13.45 -9.39 2.74
C TYR A 61 14.50 -8.32 2.47
N THR A 62 15.71 -8.73 2.09
CA THR A 62 16.77 -7.80 1.71
C THR A 62 16.89 -7.81 0.19
N THR A 63 16.62 -6.67 -0.44
CA THR A 63 16.76 -6.53 -1.89
C THR A 63 18.22 -6.54 -2.29
N ARG A 64 18.52 -6.82 -3.56
CA ARG A 64 19.89 -6.71 -4.06
C ARG A 64 20.30 -5.29 -4.42
N LYS A 65 19.35 -4.37 -4.56
CA LYS A 65 19.53 -2.96 -4.98
C LYS A 65 18.63 -2.05 -4.15
N PRO A 66 18.94 -0.74 -4.03
CA PRO A 66 18.08 0.18 -3.26
C PRO A 66 16.77 0.50 -4.00
N THR A 67 16.73 0.21 -5.30
CA THR A 67 15.53 0.23 -6.13
C THR A 67 14.99 -1.19 -6.26
N CYS A 68 13.66 -1.32 -6.36
CA CYS A 68 13.06 -2.62 -6.55
C CYS A 68 11.77 -2.57 -7.37
N ARG A 69 11.46 -3.69 -8.02
CA ARG A 69 10.15 -4.00 -8.58
C ARG A 69 9.72 -5.36 -8.05
N ILE A 70 8.94 -5.34 -6.98
CA ILE A 70 8.53 -6.54 -6.25
C ILE A 70 7.03 -6.73 -6.40
N ALA A 71 6.62 -7.95 -6.75
CA ALA A 71 5.25 -8.40 -6.64
C ALA A 71 5.15 -9.34 -5.44
N TYR A 72 4.25 -9.09 -4.49
CA TYR A 72 4.12 -9.96 -3.32
C TYR A 72 2.66 -10.18 -2.91
N ARG A 73 2.39 -11.30 -2.22
CA ARG A 73 1.06 -11.64 -1.73
C ARG A 73 1.18 -12.51 -0.48
N TYR A 74 0.32 -12.25 0.50
CA TYR A 74 0.24 -13.05 1.72
C TYR A 74 -0.59 -14.32 1.48
N HIS A 75 -0.20 -15.41 2.10
CA HIS A 75 -0.99 -16.64 2.18
C HIS A 75 -0.86 -17.25 3.57
N PHE A 76 -1.95 -17.85 4.05
CA PHE A 76 -1.87 -18.69 5.24
C PHE A 76 -1.79 -20.15 4.83
N GLU A 77 -0.94 -20.90 5.51
CA GLU A 77 -0.85 -22.36 5.38
C GLU A 77 -1.65 -23.00 6.51
N LYS A 78 -2.60 -23.87 6.14
CA LYS A 78 -3.39 -24.69 7.07
C LYS A 78 -3.30 -26.14 6.60
N ALA A 79 -2.59 -26.97 7.37
CA ALA A 79 -2.33 -28.37 7.02
C ALA A 79 -1.75 -28.52 5.60
N GLU A 80 -2.47 -29.15 4.67
CA GLU A 80 -2.02 -29.43 3.29
C GLU A 80 -2.38 -28.32 2.28
N TYR A 81 -3.03 -27.24 2.70
CA TYR A 81 -3.52 -26.20 1.79
C TYR A 81 -2.99 -24.80 2.13
N ALA A 82 -2.53 -24.09 1.10
CA ALA A 82 -2.21 -22.67 1.18
C ALA A 82 -3.37 -21.83 0.63
N ILE A 83 -3.85 -20.89 1.43
CA ILE A 83 -4.97 -20.01 1.07
C ILE A 83 -4.44 -18.59 0.93
N PRO A 84 -4.31 -18.07 -0.31
CA PRO A 84 -3.89 -16.69 -0.51
C PRO A 84 -4.96 -15.68 -0.09
N GLU A 85 -4.51 -14.48 0.29
CA GLU A 85 -5.38 -13.30 0.42
C GLU A 85 -6.13 -13.01 -0.90
N ALA A 86 -7.17 -12.19 -0.82
CA ALA A 86 -7.94 -11.81 -2.01
C ALA A 86 -7.12 -10.91 -2.96
N GLY A 87 -7.51 -10.90 -4.23
CA GLY A 87 -6.94 -10.01 -5.25
C GLY A 87 -5.63 -10.52 -5.85
N ASP A 88 -5.07 -9.69 -6.71
CA ASP A 88 -3.77 -9.91 -7.35
C ASP A 88 -2.61 -9.56 -6.41
N PHE A 89 -1.39 -9.93 -6.82
CA PHE A 89 -0.16 -9.52 -6.14
C PHE A 89 -0.11 -8.00 -5.95
N ARG A 90 0.26 -7.58 -4.74
CA ARG A 90 0.64 -6.20 -4.44
C ARG A 90 1.89 -5.87 -5.23
N LEU A 91 1.95 -4.66 -5.79
CA LEU A 91 3.13 -4.17 -6.49
C LEU A 91 3.83 -3.11 -5.63
N LEU A 92 5.12 -3.31 -5.43
CA LEU A 92 6.04 -2.37 -4.82
C LEU A 92 7.09 -1.99 -5.86
N GLU A 93 7.01 -0.75 -6.34
CA GLU A 93 7.95 -0.21 -7.33
C GLU A 93 8.65 1.02 -6.75
N ILE A 94 9.92 0.84 -6.43
CA ILE A 94 10.81 1.86 -5.87
C ILE A 94 11.83 2.19 -6.95
N ILE A 95 11.69 3.34 -7.59
CA ILE A 95 12.59 3.76 -8.68
C ILE A 95 13.85 4.48 -8.18
N GLU A 96 13.79 4.98 -6.95
CA GLU A 96 14.85 5.76 -6.31
C GLU A 96 14.63 5.67 -4.79
N SER A 97 15.70 5.45 -4.03
CA SER A 97 15.65 5.46 -2.57
C SER A 97 16.95 5.97 -1.98
N THR A 98 16.82 6.81 -0.95
CA THR A 98 17.91 7.14 -0.02
C THR A 98 17.70 6.53 1.37
N ALA A 99 16.66 5.72 1.54
CA ALA A 99 16.40 4.96 2.76
C ALA A 99 17.00 3.55 2.69
N ASP A 100 17.55 3.11 3.81
CA ASP A 100 18.17 1.78 3.97
C ASP A 100 17.13 0.72 4.34
N THR A 101 16.06 1.15 5.03
CA THR A 101 14.97 0.29 5.48
C THR A 101 13.62 0.86 5.07
N LEU A 102 12.76 0.02 4.51
CA LEU A 102 11.34 0.32 4.30
C LEU A 102 10.51 -0.60 5.19
N ARG A 103 9.76 -0.01 6.13
CA ARG A 103 8.76 -0.71 6.93
C ARG A 103 7.39 -0.58 6.27
N ILE A 104 6.79 -1.71 5.91
CA ILE A 104 5.53 -1.78 5.17
C ILE A 104 4.48 -2.36 6.11
N ARG A 105 3.46 -1.56 6.43
CA ARG A 105 2.26 -2.03 7.12
C ARG A 105 1.16 -2.27 6.10
N ASP A 106 0.79 -3.53 5.95
CA ASP A 106 -0.30 -4.00 5.11
C ASP A 106 -1.53 -4.34 5.94
N PHE A 107 -2.67 -4.45 5.26
CA PHE A 107 -3.92 -4.97 5.80
C PHE A 107 -4.31 -6.24 5.05
N TRP A 108 -4.79 -7.27 5.77
CA TRP A 108 -5.23 -8.52 5.15
C TRP A 108 -6.44 -8.32 4.24
N ARG A 109 -6.38 -8.79 2.99
CA ARG A 109 -7.50 -8.67 2.04
C ARG A 109 -8.46 -9.86 2.18
N PRO A 110 -9.68 -9.68 2.73
CA PRO A 110 -10.64 -10.76 2.85
C PRO A 110 -11.33 -11.02 1.51
N ARG A 111 -11.47 -12.30 1.14
CA ARG A 111 -12.03 -12.75 -0.15
C ARG A 111 -13.47 -12.32 -0.39
N HIS A 112 -14.25 -12.13 0.66
CA HIS A 112 -15.67 -11.76 0.57
C HIS A 112 -15.91 -10.25 0.80
N SER A 113 -14.89 -9.41 0.66
CA SER A 113 -15.05 -7.96 0.78
C SER A 113 -15.33 -7.30 -0.57
N ILE A 114 -16.11 -6.22 -0.55
CA ILE A 114 -16.30 -5.35 -1.71
C ILE A 114 -14.97 -4.80 -2.26
N ASN A 115 -13.97 -4.67 -1.40
CA ASN A 115 -12.63 -4.20 -1.79
C ASN A 115 -11.94 -5.19 -2.72
N GLY A 116 -12.12 -6.49 -2.52
CA GLY A 116 -11.63 -7.50 -3.46
C GLY A 116 -12.25 -7.37 -4.85
N ILE A 117 -13.50 -6.91 -4.94
CA ILE A 117 -14.17 -6.61 -6.22
C ILE A 117 -13.56 -5.35 -6.86
N LEU A 118 -13.34 -4.29 -6.07
CA LEU A 118 -12.74 -3.03 -6.52
C LEU A 118 -11.29 -3.20 -7.01
N GLU A 119 -10.58 -4.24 -6.58
CA GLU A 119 -9.23 -4.54 -7.08
C GLU A 119 -9.22 -5.19 -8.48
N THR A 120 -10.36 -5.69 -8.96
CA THR A 120 -10.41 -6.37 -10.26
C THR A 120 -10.13 -5.42 -11.43
N ALA A 121 -9.62 -5.97 -12.54
CA ALA A 121 -9.27 -5.22 -13.74
C ALA A 121 -10.43 -4.35 -14.29
N LEU A 122 -11.68 -4.74 -14.03
CA LEU A 122 -12.85 -3.93 -14.39
C LEU A 122 -12.79 -2.53 -13.75
N PHE A 123 -12.44 -2.45 -12.47
CA PHE A 123 -12.40 -1.19 -11.74
C PHE A 123 -11.02 -0.52 -11.82
N THR A 124 -9.95 -1.29 -11.91
CA THR A 124 -8.58 -0.74 -11.89
C THR A 124 -8.03 -0.37 -13.28
N ASN A 125 -8.55 -0.96 -14.36
CA ASN A 125 -8.10 -0.69 -15.73
C ASN A 125 -9.18 -0.07 -16.63
N ALA A 126 -10.48 -0.39 -16.45
CA ALA A 126 -11.53 0.08 -17.35
C ALA A 126 -12.27 1.34 -16.87
N ILE A 127 -12.28 1.63 -15.57
CA ILE A 127 -13.01 2.75 -14.95
C ILE A 127 -12.01 3.67 -14.26
N ALA A 128 -11.25 4.46 -15.04
CA ALA A 128 -10.13 5.22 -14.48
C ALA A 128 -9.56 6.28 -15.44
N PRO A 129 -10.12 7.50 -15.54
CA PRO A 129 -9.53 8.60 -16.31
C PRO A 129 -8.41 9.25 -15.47
N TYR A 130 -7.40 8.50 -15.07
CA TYR A 130 -6.42 9.01 -14.11
C TYR A 130 -5.12 9.44 -14.80
N GLY A 131 -4.57 10.56 -14.31
CA GLY A 131 -3.44 11.27 -14.90
C GLY A 131 -2.12 10.49 -14.91
N LYS A 132 -1.01 11.20 -15.22
CA LYS A 132 0.33 10.60 -15.31
C LYS A 132 0.68 9.85 -14.01
N ILE A 133 1.00 8.57 -14.14
CA ILE A 133 1.50 7.74 -13.04
C ILE A 133 2.78 8.38 -12.51
N LYS A 134 2.78 8.72 -11.21
CA LYS A 134 3.96 9.25 -10.54
C LYS A 134 4.70 8.12 -9.83
N PRO A 135 6.00 7.94 -10.12
CA PRO A 135 6.76 6.88 -9.52
C PRO A 135 7.12 7.21 -8.07
N VAL A 136 7.21 6.19 -7.21
CA VAL A 136 7.52 6.35 -5.79
C VAL A 136 9.03 6.49 -5.60
N LYS A 137 9.44 7.60 -4.97
CA LYS A 137 10.81 7.86 -4.54
C LYS A 137 10.85 7.86 -3.03
N LEU A 138 11.66 6.99 -2.41
CA LEU A 138 11.71 6.86 -0.96
C LEU A 138 12.78 7.75 -0.34
N LYS A 139 12.41 8.35 0.79
CA LYS A 139 13.32 9.15 1.64
C LYS A 139 13.20 8.69 3.10
N PRO A 140 14.29 8.69 3.87
CA PRO A 140 14.25 8.50 5.31
C PRO A 140 13.31 9.51 5.98
N ASN A 141 12.72 9.12 7.10
CA ASN A 141 11.80 9.96 7.89
C ASN A 141 10.59 10.47 7.10
N CYS A 142 10.17 9.71 6.07
CA CYS A 142 8.93 9.95 5.36
C CYS A 142 7.96 8.78 5.56
N LEU A 143 6.68 9.12 5.63
CA LEU A 143 5.55 8.20 5.65
C LEU A 143 4.84 8.24 4.31
N TYR A 144 4.79 7.10 3.63
CA TYR A 144 4.09 6.87 2.39
C TYR A 144 2.77 6.19 2.69
N LEU A 145 1.68 6.92 2.49
CA LEU A 145 0.34 6.40 2.67
C LEU A 145 -0.22 6.03 1.30
N SER A 146 -0.78 4.84 1.20
CA SER A 146 -1.33 4.30 -0.03
C SER A 146 -2.74 3.78 0.22
N VAL A 147 -3.69 4.16 -0.63
CA VAL A 147 -5.07 3.73 -0.53
C VAL A 147 -5.61 3.33 -1.89
N LEU A 148 -6.32 2.22 -1.94
CA LEU A 148 -7.10 1.81 -3.10
C LEU A 148 -8.43 2.59 -3.11
N ALA A 149 -8.67 3.35 -4.17
CA ALA A 149 -9.91 4.07 -4.42
C ALA A 149 -10.16 4.21 -5.94
N PRO A 150 -10.45 3.11 -6.66
CA PRO A 150 -10.81 3.14 -8.09
C PRO A 150 -12.15 3.82 -8.37
N GLU A 151 -13.01 4.00 -7.36
CA GLU A 151 -14.34 4.62 -7.46
C GLU A 151 -14.34 6.15 -7.55
N VAL A 152 -13.18 6.79 -7.71
CA VAL A 152 -13.05 8.25 -7.77
C VAL A 152 -13.57 8.77 -9.11
N ASN A 153 -14.65 9.54 -9.06
CA ASN A 153 -15.25 10.13 -10.26
C ASN A 153 -14.44 11.31 -10.80
N GLU A 154 -14.68 11.65 -12.06
CA GLU A 154 -14.14 12.87 -12.69
C GLU A 154 -14.52 14.12 -11.87
N GLY A 155 -13.58 15.06 -11.76
CA GLY A 155 -13.75 16.27 -10.95
C GLY A 155 -13.43 16.11 -9.46
N TYR A 156 -13.18 14.88 -9.00
CA TYR A 156 -12.71 14.60 -7.64
C TYR A 156 -11.27 14.10 -7.61
N VAL A 157 -10.65 14.26 -6.46
CA VAL A 157 -9.36 13.66 -6.11
C VAL A 157 -9.45 13.13 -4.68
N ILE A 158 -8.79 12.01 -4.38
CA ILE A 158 -8.62 11.62 -2.98
C ILE A 158 -7.68 12.60 -2.31
N ALA A 159 -8.04 13.03 -1.12
CA ALA A 159 -7.21 13.87 -0.29
C ALA A 159 -7.18 13.34 1.15
N MET A 160 -6.27 13.86 1.94
CA MET A 160 -6.15 13.61 3.36
C MET A 160 -6.27 14.91 4.14
N ALA A 161 -7.10 14.90 5.17
CA ALA A 161 -7.19 15.97 6.14
C ALA A 161 -6.90 15.40 7.53
N GLY A 162 -6.21 16.18 8.37
CA GLY A 162 -5.73 15.70 9.66
C GLY A 162 -5.22 16.78 10.59
N ASN A 163 -4.74 16.37 11.76
CA ASN A 163 -4.36 17.25 12.88
C ASN A 163 -2.96 17.89 12.75
N ASN A 164 -2.39 17.90 11.55
CA ASN A 164 -1.05 18.41 11.29
C ASN A 164 -1.10 19.42 10.13
N PRO A 165 -0.22 20.44 10.11
CA PRO A 165 -0.23 21.47 9.05
C PRO A 165 -0.06 20.91 7.64
N GLN A 166 0.72 19.83 7.50
CA GLN A 166 0.91 19.13 6.22
C GLN A 166 -0.39 18.49 5.70
N LEU A 167 -1.35 18.23 6.58
CA LEU A 167 -2.70 17.72 6.31
C LEU A 167 -3.78 18.81 6.43
N GLY A 168 -3.37 20.08 6.52
CA GLY A 168 -4.28 21.22 6.54
C GLY A 168 -4.97 21.50 7.87
N ASP A 169 -4.58 20.88 8.99
CA ASP A 169 -5.19 21.12 10.31
C ASP A 169 -6.74 21.03 10.29
N TRP A 170 -7.26 19.96 9.66
CA TRP A 170 -8.69 19.72 9.42
C TRP A 170 -9.42 20.79 8.57
N ASN A 171 -8.68 21.67 7.89
CA ASN A 171 -9.26 22.66 6.99
C ASN A 171 -9.70 22.03 5.66
N GLN A 172 -11.01 22.10 5.38
CA GLN A 172 -11.62 21.54 4.18
C GLN A 172 -11.11 22.14 2.86
N GLY A 173 -10.55 23.35 2.87
CA GLY A 173 -10.00 24.01 1.69
C GLY A 173 -8.50 23.79 1.47
N LYS A 174 -7.83 23.13 2.42
CA LYS A 174 -6.37 22.90 2.36
C LYS A 174 -5.95 21.46 2.72
N PRO A 175 -6.68 20.40 2.32
CA PRO A 175 -6.21 19.04 2.58
C PRO A 175 -4.98 18.73 1.72
N LEU A 176 -4.26 17.67 2.09
CA LEU A 176 -3.19 17.09 1.29
C LEU A 176 -3.82 16.28 0.15
N LEU A 177 -3.69 16.74 -1.11
CA LEU A 177 -4.19 16.00 -2.27
C LEU A 177 -3.27 14.81 -2.59
N LEU A 178 -3.85 13.63 -2.84
CA LEU A 178 -3.09 12.43 -3.20
C LEU A 178 -2.77 12.40 -4.68
N GLU A 179 -1.70 11.67 -5.00
CA GLU A 179 -1.24 11.43 -6.35
C GLU A 179 -1.64 10.04 -6.82
N TYR A 180 -2.17 9.94 -8.03
CA TYR A 180 -2.51 8.66 -8.63
C TYR A 180 -1.25 7.87 -9.04
N SER A 181 -1.17 6.61 -8.60
CA SER A 181 -0.02 5.73 -8.87
C SER A 181 -0.36 4.52 -9.74
N GLY A 182 -1.53 4.50 -10.38
CA GLY A 182 -1.97 3.39 -11.23
C GLY A 182 -2.86 2.38 -10.51
N LYS A 183 -3.63 1.61 -11.29
CA LYS A 183 -4.53 0.55 -10.82
C LYS A 183 -5.48 0.95 -9.69
N GLY A 184 -6.05 2.15 -9.75
CA GLY A 184 -6.95 2.65 -8.69
C GLY A 184 -6.26 3.05 -7.39
N VAL A 185 -4.93 3.04 -7.31
CA VAL A 185 -4.16 3.36 -6.11
C VAL A 185 -3.76 4.83 -6.09
N TRP A 186 -3.92 5.45 -4.93
CA TRP A 186 -3.57 6.84 -4.64
C TRP A 186 -2.56 6.89 -3.50
N ASN A 187 -1.56 7.76 -3.61
CA ASN A 187 -0.49 7.89 -2.62
C ASN A 187 -0.32 9.33 -2.09
N ALA A 188 0.06 9.44 -0.83
CA ALA A 188 0.53 10.67 -0.20
C ALA A 188 1.88 10.42 0.49
N VAL A 189 2.68 11.48 0.62
CA VAL A 189 3.94 11.46 1.36
C VAL A 189 3.90 12.53 2.44
N ILE A 190 4.20 12.13 3.68
CA ILE A 190 4.27 13.02 4.84
C ILE A 190 5.70 13.04 5.37
N ASP A 191 6.22 14.24 5.63
CA ASP A 191 7.51 14.45 6.28
C ASP A 191 7.36 14.28 7.79
N LEU A 192 7.89 13.19 8.34
CA LEU A 192 7.75 12.87 9.77
C LEU A 192 8.56 13.81 10.66
N SER A 193 9.61 14.43 10.13
CA SER A 193 10.40 15.42 10.89
C SER A 193 9.61 16.67 11.28
N LYS A 194 8.47 16.91 10.60
CA LYS A 194 7.55 18.03 10.82
C LYS A 194 6.16 17.58 11.27
N THR A 195 6.07 16.35 11.78
CA THR A 195 4.78 15.75 12.18
C THR A 195 4.71 15.61 13.69
N ALA A 196 3.67 16.18 14.28
CA ALA A 196 3.31 15.94 15.67
C ALA A 196 2.54 14.61 15.79
N HIS A 197 2.86 13.84 16.83
CA HIS A 197 2.19 12.59 17.14
C HIS A 197 1.28 12.71 18.39
N PRO A 198 0.20 11.92 18.49
CA PRO A 198 -0.31 10.99 17.47
C PRO A 198 -0.80 11.70 16.21
N LEU A 199 -0.47 11.13 15.05
CA LEU A 199 -0.90 11.65 13.75
C LEU A 199 -2.32 11.12 13.49
N HIS A 200 -3.29 12.04 13.45
CA HIS A 200 -4.69 11.74 13.15
C HIS A 200 -5.07 12.26 11.78
N TYR A 201 -5.76 11.43 11.00
CA TYR A 201 -6.18 11.80 9.66
C TYR A 201 -7.39 11.00 9.19
N LYS A 202 -8.04 11.50 8.14
CA LYS A 202 -9.07 10.84 7.36
C LYS A 202 -8.80 11.01 5.88
N TYR A 203 -9.14 10.00 5.10
CA TYR A 203 -9.28 10.17 3.66
C TYR A 203 -10.57 10.94 3.34
N CYS A 204 -10.58 11.64 2.21
CA CYS A 204 -11.71 12.42 1.77
C CYS A 204 -11.75 12.57 0.25
N PHE A 205 -12.93 12.84 -0.29
CA PHE A 205 -13.12 13.21 -1.68
C PHE A 205 -13.13 14.73 -1.78
N PHE A 206 -12.09 15.27 -2.40
CA PHE A 206 -11.93 16.70 -2.62
C PHE A 206 -12.43 17.09 -4.00
N ASN A 207 -13.33 18.06 -4.06
CA ASN A 207 -13.92 18.55 -5.29
C ASN A 207 -13.03 19.63 -5.90
N LEU A 208 -12.51 19.36 -7.09
CA LEU A 208 -11.55 20.24 -7.77
C LEU A 208 -12.20 21.55 -8.25
N LYS A 209 -13.52 21.59 -8.43
CA LYS A 209 -14.27 22.78 -8.87
C LYS A 209 -14.57 23.73 -7.72
N THR A 210 -15.12 23.21 -6.62
CA THR A 210 -15.46 24.02 -5.44
C THR A 210 -14.27 24.27 -4.53
N LYS A 211 -13.20 23.46 -4.66
CA LYS A 211 -12.01 23.46 -3.82
C LYS A 211 -12.34 23.20 -2.34
N THR A 212 -13.26 22.26 -2.11
CA THR A 212 -13.72 21.84 -0.78
C THR A 212 -13.77 20.32 -0.67
N ILE A 213 -13.71 19.82 0.56
CA ILE A 213 -14.01 18.42 0.85
C ILE A 213 -15.53 18.23 0.83
N ASP A 214 -16.03 17.38 -0.06
CA ASP A 214 -17.46 17.07 -0.14
C ASP A 214 -17.81 15.80 0.65
N TYR A 215 -16.88 14.85 0.73
CA TYR A 215 -17.11 13.60 1.46
C TYR A 215 -15.91 13.19 2.31
N TRP A 216 -16.19 12.72 3.50
CA TRP A 216 -15.20 12.23 4.46
C TRP A 216 -15.28 10.71 4.59
N GLU A 217 -14.13 10.11 4.92
CA GLU A 217 -14.06 8.74 5.39
C GLU A 217 -14.93 8.56 6.65
N VAL A 218 -15.65 7.45 6.71
CA VAL A 218 -16.60 7.10 7.78
C VAL A 218 -15.87 6.50 8.98
N GLY A 219 -16.45 6.67 10.17
CA GLY A 219 -15.94 6.10 11.43
C GLY A 219 -14.98 7.06 12.14
N ASN A 220 -14.14 6.51 13.03
CA ASN A 220 -13.13 7.30 13.74
C ASN A 220 -11.97 7.70 12.82
N ASP A 221 -11.21 8.71 13.24
CA ASP A 221 -9.95 9.09 12.60
C ASP A 221 -9.00 7.89 12.58
N ARG A 222 -8.24 7.75 11.49
CA ARG A 222 -7.05 6.89 11.48
C ARG A 222 -6.00 7.54 12.38
N SER A 223 -5.27 6.72 13.13
CA SER A 223 -4.28 7.19 14.10
C SER A 223 -2.97 6.45 13.92
N ILE A 224 -1.87 7.18 13.88
CA ILE A 224 -0.51 6.64 13.88
C ILE A 224 0.21 7.14 15.14
N PRO A 225 0.51 6.24 16.09
CA PRO A 225 1.16 6.60 17.35
C PRO A 225 2.64 6.97 17.14
N SER A 226 3.23 7.66 18.13
CA SER A 226 4.59 8.19 18.08
C SER A 226 5.77 7.20 18.01
N PRO A 227 5.75 6.00 18.63
CA PRO A 227 7.02 5.39 19.06
C PRO A 227 7.79 4.62 17.97
N GLU A 228 7.20 4.33 16.81
CA GLU A 228 7.85 3.46 15.81
C GLU A 228 8.59 4.22 14.70
N MET A 229 8.48 5.55 14.65
CA MET A 229 8.81 6.35 13.46
C MET A 229 10.17 7.08 13.51
N ASN A 230 10.98 6.84 14.54
CA ASN A 230 12.23 7.58 14.82
C ASN A 230 13.52 6.81 14.48
N ALA A 231 13.46 5.83 13.58
CA ALA A 231 14.64 5.09 13.17
C ALA A 231 15.35 5.81 12.01
N SER A 232 16.58 6.28 12.24
CA SER A 232 17.42 6.87 11.20
C SER A 232 17.53 5.93 9.99
N GLY A 233 17.52 6.49 8.78
CA GLY A 233 17.57 5.73 7.53
C GLY A 233 16.31 4.91 7.21
N THR A 234 15.25 4.99 8.05
CA THR A 234 14.00 4.24 7.84
C THR A 234 12.93 5.08 7.17
N CYS A 235 12.24 4.47 6.24
CA CYS A 235 11.03 4.95 5.60
C CYS A 235 9.84 4.06 6.00
N PHE A 236 8.65 4.64 6.09
CA PHE A 236 7.44 3.93 6.45
C PHE A 236 6.46 3.96 5.30
N MET A 237 5.81 2.83 5.03
CA MET A 237 4.71 2.71 4.08
C MET A 237 3.52 2.07 4.78
N ILE A 238 2.35 2.68 4.67
CA ILE A 238 1.09 2.12 5.17
C ILE A 238 0.13 1.99 3.99
N ARG A 239 -0.38 0.77 3.77
CA ARG A 239 -1.39 0.49 2.74
C ARG A 239 -2.77 0.40 3.39
N ASP A 240 -3.44 1.54 3.51
CA ASP A 240 -4.68 1.79 4.27
C ASP A 240 -5.97 1.16 3.71
N THR A 241 -5.85 0.17 2.83
CA THR A 241 -7.01 -0.48 2.23
C THR A 241 -7.72 -1.35 3.27
N PRO A 242 -9.04 -1.19 3.48
CA PRO A 242 -9.96 -0.47 2.61
C PRO A 242 -10.22 0.99 3.00
N LEU A 243 -10.52 1.82 1.99
CA LEU A 243 -11.13 3.13 2.18
C LEU A 243 -12.51 2.96 2.82
N ARG A 244 -12.78 3.62 3.96
CA ARG A 244 -14.06 3.49 4.66
C ARG A 244 -15.06 4.49 4.10
N TYR A 245 -15.72 4.13 3.00
CA TYR A 245 -16.70 4.98 2.34
C TYR A 245 -18.11 4.43 2.44
N SER A 246 -19.09 5.30 2.72
CA SER A 246 -20.50 4.90 2.94
C SER A 246 -21.32 4.73 1.67
N HIS A 247 -20.88 5.26 0.52
CA HIS A 247 -21.67 5.15 -0.69
C HIS A 247 -21.31 3.86 -1.42
N THR A 248 -22.27 2.94 -1.49
CA THR A 248 -22.19 1.77 -2.37
C THR A 248 -22.14 2.24 -3.82
N TRP A 249 -21.08 1.90 -4.53
CA TRP A 249 -21.05 1.99 -5.98
C TRP A 249 -22.21 1.17 -6.56
N LYS A 250 -23.11 1.83 -7.28
CA LYS A 250 -24.22 1.19 -8.01
C LYS A 250 -23.79 1.00 -9.45
N GLY A 251 -23.19 -0.13 -9.78
CA GLY A 251 -23.08 -0.54 -11.17
C GLY A 251 -23.77 -1.86 -11.41
N THR A 252 -24.61 -1.85 -12.42
CA THR A 252 -25.26 -3.03 -13.00
C THR A 252 -24.35 -3.59 -14.08
N GLY A 253 -23.77 -4.75 -13.82
CA GLY A 253 -22.93 -5.46 -14.81
C GLY A 253 -22.48 -6.80 -14.27
N VAL A 254 -23.23 -7.86 -14.57
CA VAL A 254 -22.74 -9.23 -14.39
C VAL A 254 -21.87 -9.54 -15.61
N ALA A 255 -20.57 -9.78 -15.40
CA ALA A 255 -19.74 -10.37 -16.44
C ALA A 255 -20.15 -11.85 -16.57
N ILE A 256 -21.11 -12.14 -17.44
CA ILE A 256 -21.39 -13.51 -17.87
C ILE A 256 -20.30 -13.88 -18.87
N PRO A 257 -19.45 -14.88 -18.59
CA PRO A 257 -18.49 -15.35 -19.56
C PRO A 257 -19.25 -15.85 -20.79
N VAL A 258 -18.96 -15.29 -21.97
CA VAL A 258 -19.71 -15.53 -23.21
C VAL A 258 -19.61 -16.99 -23.70
N PHE A 259 -18.75 -17.82 -23.09
CA PHE A 259 -18.73 -19.27 -23.30
C PHE A 259 -19.85 -20.03 -22.56
N SER A 260 -20.70 -19.34 -21.79
CA SER A 260 -21.85 -19.93 -21.08
C SER A 260 -23.18 -19.80 -21.83
N ILE A 261 -23.18 -19.19 -23.02
CA ILE A 261 -24.36 -19.12 -23.91
C ILE A 261 -24.15 -20.16 -25.01
N ARG A 262 -25.00 -21.19 -25.02
CA ARG A 262 -25.11 -22.15 -26.13
C ARG A 262 -26.09 -21.62 -27.16
#